data_AF-A0A938GJ52-F1
#
_entry.id   AF-A0A938GJ52-F1
#
_cell.length_a   1.000
_cell.length_b   1.000
_cell.length_c   1.000
_cell.angle_alpha   90.00
_cell.angle_beta   90.00
_cell.angle_gamma   90.00
#
_symmetry.space_group_name_H-M   'P 1'
#
loop_
_entity.id
_entity.type
_entity.pdbx_description
1 polymer ?
#
loop_
_entity_poly.entity_id
_entity_poly.type
_entity_poly.pdbx_seq_one_letter_code
_entity_poly.pdbx_strand_id
1 'polypeptide(L)'
;MAYSSLTAGAWGVFHWIHWPGFPPSPTIDANVGRLYHEFHTLLPALEQSYEKPPFTVRHNHEGITRDFLTDSVADVTTLALEDENNYYVIVSDNSGVFKDVTLRLSGLKLDNQNSRPVEVLNESWGKNITYSPESGEWIIAPHTMCFGDINVWVIPKKTP
;
A
#
# COMPACT_ATOMS: atom_id res chain seq x y z
N MET A 1 -23.78 -8.20 9.61
CA MET A 1 -23.38 -6.87 9.10
C MET A 1 -21.92 -6.68 9.46
N ALA A 2 -21.02 -7.07 8.56
CA ALA A 2 -19.59 -6.88 8.74
C ALA A 2 -19.29 -5.42 8.39
N TYR A 3 -19.14 -4.58 9.40
CA TYR A 3 -18.54 -3.26 9.24
C TYR A 3 -17.13 -3.51 8.70
N SER A 4 -16.94 -3.22 7.40
CA SER A 4 -15.70 -3.51 6.70
C SER A 4 -14.57 -2.71 7.33
N SER A 5 -13.59 -3.43 7.86
CA SER A 5 -12.35 -2.89 8.41
C SER A 5 -11.48 -2.13 7.40
N LEU A 6 -11.95 -1.95 6.17
CA LEU A 6 -11.33 -1.12 5.14
C LEU A 6 -11.62 0.38 5.34
N THR A 7 -12.84 0.75 5.75
CA THR A 7 -13.13 2.15 6.15
C THR A 7 -12.34 2.50 7.41
N ALA A 8 -12.34 1.60 8.41
CA ALA A 8 -11.53 1.76 9.62
C ALA A 8 -10.02 1.54 9.38
N GLY A 9 -9.58 1.10 8.20
CA GLY A 9 -8.17 0.94 7.87
C GLY A 9 -7.57 2.22 7.31
N ALA A 10 -8.17 2.82 6.29
CA ALA A 10 -7.68 4.06 5.70
C ALA A 10 -8.06 5.31 6.52
N TRP A 11 -9.31 5.40 6.99
CA TRP A 11 -9.71 6.45 7.93
C TRP A 11 -9.23 6.16 9.36
N GLY A 12 -9.00 4.90 9.72
CA GLY A 12 -8.35 4.59 10.99
C GLY A 12 -6.86 4.85 10.94
N VAL A 13 -6.12 4.65 9.84
CA VAL A 13 -4.74 5.16 9.71
C VAL A 13 -4.73 6.67 9.95
N PHE A 14 -5.64 7.43 9.32
CA PHE A 14 -5.81 8.86 9.56
C PHE A 14 -6.15 9.23 11.03
N HIS A 15 -7.09 8.54 11.67
CA HIS A 15 -7.51 8.82 13.06
C HIS A 15 -6.59 8.20 14.14
N TRP A 16 -5.83 7.15 13.83
CA TRP A 16 -4.94 6.42 14.74
C TRP A 16 -3.56 7.05 14.81
N ILE A 17 -3.09 7.61 13.70
CA ILE A 17 -1.94 8.50 13.67
C ILE A 17 -2.16 9.73 14.59
N HIS A 18 -3.41 10.18 14.75
CA HIS A 18 -3.84 11.19 15.71
C HIS A 18 -4.49 10.62 16.98
N TRP A 19 -4.30 9.33 17.32
CA TRP A 19 -4.90 8.74 18.52
C TRP A 19 -4.41 9.52 19.75
N PRO A 20 -5.30 10.04 20.63
CA PRO A 20 -4.91 10.63 21.91
C PRO A 20 -4.06 9.64 22.73
N GLY A 21 -2.74 9.82 22.67
CA GLY A 21 -1.76 8.91 23.26
C GLY A 21 -0.39 9.00 22.61
N PHE A 22 -0.31 9.32 21.31
CA PHE A 22 0.97 9.57 20.65
C PHE A 22 1.41 11.04 20.82
N PRO A 23 2.70 11.29 21.11
CA PRO A 23 3.23 12.64 21.14
C PRO A 23 3.15 13.28 19.74
N PRO A 24 2.89 14.59 19.64
CA PRO A 24 2.88 15.28 18.35
C PRO A 24 4.21 15.07 17.63
N SER A 25 4.13 14.64 16.37
CA SER A 25 5.29 14.35 15.51
C SER A 25 5.17 15.11 14.19
N PRO A 26 6.07 16.08 13.92
CA PRO A 26 6.03 16.84 12.66
C PRO A 26 6.16 15.98 11.40
N THR A 27 6.85 14.84 11.49
CA THR A 27 6.98 13.88 10.38
C THR A 27 5.65 13.20 10.06
N ILE A 28 4.90 12.86 11.10
CA ILE A 28 3.55 12.31 10.99
C ILE A 28 2.63 13.36 10.33
N ASP A 29 2.64 14.59 10.82
CA ASP A 29 1.77 15.65 10.31
C ASP A 29 2.05 15.94 8.82
N ALA A 30 3.32 15.93 8.42
CA ALA A 30 3.72 16.10 7.02
C ALA A 30 3.25 14.94 6.12
N ASN A 31 3.41 13.69 6.57
CA ASN A 31 2.98 12.51 5.82
C ASN A 31 1.44 12.38 5.75
N VAL A 32 0.72 12.79 6.80
CA VAL A 32 -0.75 12.87 6.79
C VAL A 32 -1.24 13.96 5.84
N GLY A 33 -0.61 15.14 5.84
CA GLY A 33 -0.90 16.20 4.87
C GLY A 33 -0.66 15.76 3.42
N ARG A 34 0.42 15.01 3.17
CA ARG A 34 0.71 14.40 1.86
C ARG A 34 -0.37 13.39 1.47
N LEU A 35 -0.71 12.46 2.36
CA LEU A 35 -1.74 11.46 2.14
C LEU A 35 -3.10 12.11 1.85
N TYR A 36 -3.47 13.20 2.54
CA TYR A 36 -4.69 13.95 2.25
C TYR A 36 -4.72 14.53 0.82
N HIS A 37 -3.59 15.05 0.34
CA HIS A 37 -3.45 15.54 -1.03
C HIS A 37 -3.59 14.39 -2.05
N GLU A 38 -2.96 13.25 -1.77
CA GLU A 38 -3.00 12.06 -2.62
C GLU A 38 -4.38 11.39 -2.64
N PHE A 39 -5.09 11.36 -1.51
CA PHE A 39 -6.45 10.83 -1.43
C PHE A 39 -7.42 11.56 -2.35
N HIS A 40 -7.22 12.85 -2.58
CA HIS A 40 -8.09 13.61 -3.47
C HIS A 40 -7.98 13.14 -4.93
N THR A 41 -6.78 12.72 -5.35
CA THR A 41 -6.51 12.10 -6.66
C THR A 41 -7.04 10.67 -6.70
N LEU A 42 -6.92 9.95 -5.60
CA LEU A 42 -7.30 8.53 -5.50
C LEU A 42 -8.79 8.31 -5.17
N LEU A 43 -9.56 9.36 -4.89
CA LEU A 43 -10.96 9.24 -4.44
C LEU A 43 -11.82 8.40 -5.40
N PRO A 44 -11.76 8.56 -6.74
CA PRO A 44 -12.52 7.72 -7.65
C PRO A 44 -12.10 6.24 -7.60
N ALA A 45 -10.80 5.98 -7.45
CA ALA A 45 -10.25 4.63 -7.32
C ALA A 45 -10.64 3.97 -5.98
N LEU A 46 -10.68 4.78 -4.91
CA LEU A 46 -11.14 4.38 -3.58
C LEU A 46 -12.60 3.96 -3.63
N GLU A 47 -13.48 4.78 -4.20
CA GLU A 47 -14.92 4.48 -4.31
C GLU A 47 -15.17 3.17 -5.08
N GLN A 48 -14.43 2.92 -6.16
CA GLN A 48 -14.57 1.69 -6.96
C GLN A 48 -14.03 0.45 -6.25
N SER A 49 -12.92 0.60 -5.53
CA SER A 49 -12.20 -0.52 -4.93
C SER A 49 -12.67 -0.83 -3.49
N TYR A 50 -13.50 0.03 -2.91
CA TYR A 50 -13.91 -0.03 -1.51
C TYR A 50 -14.60 -1.36 -1.13
N GLU A 51 -15.55 -1.81 -1.95
CA GLU A 51 -16.29 -3.05 -1.68
C GLU A 51 -15.58 -4.29 -2.22
N LYS A 52 -14.72 -4.11 -3.21
CA LYS A 52 -14.05 -5.20 -3.92
C LYS A 52 -12.66 -4.76 -4.38
N PRO A 53 -11.63 -4.97 -3.53
CA PRO A 53 -10.26 -4.69 -3.91
C PRO A 53 -9.88 -5.40 -5.22
N PRO A 54 -9.12 -4.75 -6.12
CA PRO A 54 -8.78 -5.30 -7.43
C PRO A 54 -7.78 -6.47 -7.36
N PHE A 55 -7.01 -6.57 -6.27
CA PHE A 55 -6.04 -7.62 -6.00
C PHE A 55 -5.71 -7.68 -4.50
N THR A 56 -5.05 -8.75 -4.08
CA THR A 56 -4.63 -8.97 -2.69
C THR A 56 -3.16 -8.55 -2.51
N VAL A 57 -2.84 -7.91 -1.38
CA VAL A 57 -1.48 -7.49 -1.02
C VAL A 57 -1.01 -8.29 0.19
N ARG A 58 0.14 -8.96 0.06
CA ARG A 58 0.88 -9.55 1.18
C ARG A 58 2.20 -8.82 1.35
N HIS A 59 2.69 -8.72 2.56
CA HIS A 59 4.02 -8.17 2.81
C HIS A 59 4.80 -9.04 3.80
N ASN A 60 6.12 -9.08 3.63
CA ASN A 60 7.03 -9.75 4.56
C ASN A 60 7.84 -8.71 5.31
N HIS A 61 7.91 -8.82 6.64
CA HIS A 61 8.90 -8.14 7.47
C HIS A 61 9.44 -9.10 8.53
N GLU A 62 10.71 -8.94 8.89
CA GLU A 62 11.39 -9.71 9.97
C GLU A 62 11.34 -11.25 9.84
N GLY A 63 11.28 -11.80 8.62
CA GLY A 63 11.32 -13.24 8.39
C GLY A 63 9.99 -13.97 8.67
N ILE A 64 8.90 -13.24 8.89
CA ILE A 64 7.56 -13.81 9.04
C ILE A 64 6.76 -13.55 7.74
N THR A 65 6.30 -14.63 7.09
CA THR A 65 5.38 -14.55 5.94
C THR A 65 3.97 -14.80 6.45
N ARG A 66 3.05 -13.85 6.28
CA ARG A 66 1.64 -14.03 6.65
C ARG A 66 0.71 -13.73 5.47
N ASP A 67 -0.32 -14.55 5.33
CA ASP A 67 -1.42 -14.41 4.36
C ASP A 67 -2.54 -13.61 5.02
N PHE A 68 -2.89 -12.44 4.50
CA PHE A 68 -3.98 -11.64 5.05
C PHE A 68 -4.94 -11.20 3.95
N LEU A 69 -6.20 -11.62 4.09
CA LEU A 69 -7.28 -11.22 3.18
C LEU A 69 -7.94 -9.90 3.60
N THR A 70 -7.88 -9.50 4.87
CA THR A 70 -8.43 -8.24 5.40
C THR A 70 -8.04 -8.13 6.89
N ASP A 71 -7.18 -7.20 7.31
CA ASP A 71 -7.24 -6.47 8.60
C ASP A 71 -5.92 -5.76 8.95
N SER A 72 -6.06 -4.56 9.52
CA SER A 72 -5.01 -3.76 10.13
C SER A 72 -4.31 -4.56 11.25
N VAL A 73 -3.09 -5.04 10.99
CA VAL A 73 -2.15 -5.37 12.06
C VAL A 73 -1.49 -4.07 12.51
N ALA A 74 -1.12 -3.97 13.79
CA ALA A 74 -0.58 -2.75 14.42
C ALA A 74 0.67 -2.16 13.74
N ASP A 75 1.30 -2.91 12.83
CA ASP A 75 2.62 -2.61 12.30
C ASP A 75 2.60 -2.08 10.87
N VAL A 76 1.95 -2.78 9.92
CA VAL A 76 1.86 -2.32 8.52
C VAL A 76 0.44 -2.52 7.98
N THR A 77 -0.13 -1.46 7.41
CA THR A 77 -1.47 -1.47 6.77
C THR A 77 -1.34 -1.33 5.25
N THR A 78 -2.10 -2.11 4.48
CA THR A 78 -2.10 -2.03 3.02
C THR A 78 -3.49 -1.81 2.43
N LEU A 79 -3.55 -1.12 1.29
CA LEU A 79 -4.77 -0.92 0.50
C LEU A 79 -4.47 -1.06 -0.99
N ALA A 80 -5.29 -1.81 -1.71
CA ALA A 80 -5.19 -1.95 -3.17
C ALA A 80 -6.31 -1.16 -3.84
N LEU A 81 -5.97 -0.32 -4.81
CA LEU A 81 -6.92 0.49 -5.57
C LEU A 81 -6.70 0.31 -7.08
N GLU A 82 -7.72 0.64 -7.86
CA GLU A 82 -7.69 0.63 -9.32
C GLU A 82 -8.42 1.85 -9.87
N ASP A 83 -7.83 2.54 -10.84
CA ASP A 83 -8.52 3.48 -11.73
C ASP A 83 -8.52 2.95 -13.17
N GLU A 84 -8.84 3.77 -14.17
CA GLU A 84 -8.83 3.33 -15.57
C GLU A 84 -7.45 2.84 -16.05
N ASN A 85 -6.37 3.51 -15.64
CA ASN A 85 -5.04 3.39 -16.23
C ASN A 85 -4.02 2.67 -15.33
N ASN A 86 -4.23 2.70 -14.03
CA ASN A 86 -3.28 2.30 -13.00
C ASN A 86 -3.93 1.43 -11.93
N TYR A 87 -3.08 0.61 -11.32
CA TYR A 87 -3.31 0.05 -10.00
C TYR A 87 -2.51 0.85 -8.98
N TYR A 88 -3.02 0.95 -7.76
CA TYR A 88 -2.32 1.58 -6.65
C TYR A 88 -2.20 0.63 -5.47
N VAL A 89 -1.06 0.68 -4.78
CA VAL A 89 -0.86 0.01 -3.49
C VAL A 89 -0.44 1.02 -2.46
N ILE A 90 -1.32 1.33 -1.52
CA ILE A 90 -0.98 2.11 -0.33
C ILE A 90 -0.40 1.16 0.70
N VAL A 91 0.74 1.51 1.29
CA VAL A 91 1.37 0.81 2.39
C VAL A 91 1.75 1.82 3.46
N SER A 92 1.32 1.61 4.70
CA SER A 92 1.60 2.49 5.84
C SER A 92 2.34 1.70 6.92
N ASP A 93 3.47 2.20 7.41
CA ASP A 93 4.16 1.66 8.60
C ASP A 93 3.73 2.44 9.85
N ASN A 94 3.26 1.70 10.84
CA ASN A 94 2.62 2.19 12.05
C ASN A 94 3.38 1.79 13.33
N SER A 95 4.53 1.10 13.26
CA SER A 95 5.17 0.61 14.49
C SER A 95 6.70 0.64 14.58
N GLY A 96 7.46 0.85 13.51
CA GLY A 96 8.92 0.69 13.63
C GLY A 96 9.78 1.13 12.46
N VAL A 97 10.90 0.43 12.24
CA VAL A 97 11.73 0.58 11.04
C VAL A 97 11.94 -0.81 10.46
N PHE A 98 11.36 -1.07 9.30
CA PHE A 98 11.49 -2.32 8.57
C PHE A 98 12.42 -2.14 7.39
N LYS A 99 13.58 -2.80 7.38
CA LYS A 99 14.61 -2.59 6.34
C LYS A 99 14.34 -3.30 5.02
N ASP A 100 13.58 -4.39 5.06
CA ASP A 100 13.41 -5.31 3.93
C ASP A 100 11.94 -5.68 3.72
N VAL A 101 11.07 -4.67 3.58
CA VAL A 101 9.65 -4.89 3.26
C VAL A 101 9.52 -5.32 1.81
N THR A 102 9.01 -6.53 1.59
CA THR A 102 8.69 -7.04 0.25
C THR A 102 7.18 -7.09 0.09
N LEU A 103 6.64 -6.53 -1.00
CA LEU A 103 5.21 -6.61 -1.31
C LEU A 103 4.97 -7.68 -2.37
N ARG A 104 3.98 -8.54 -2.13
CA ARG A 104 3.54 -9.60 -3.04
C ARG A 104 2.08 -9.37 -3.37
N LEU A 105 1.76 -9.26 -4.65
CA LEU A 105 0.45 -8.86 -5.16
C LEU A 105 -0.16 -10.03 -5.93
N SER A 106 -1.23 -10.61 -5.40
CA SER A 106 -1.92 -11.76 -5.98
C SER A 106 -3.18 -11.30 -6.71
N GLY A 107 -3.38 -11.76 -7.95
CA GLY A 107 -4.55 -11.39 -8.77
C GLY A 107 -4.41 -10.09 -9.55
N LEU A 108 -3.28 -9.39 -9.44
CA LEU A 108 -2.95 -8.20 -10.25
C LEU A 108 -2.85 -8.57 -11.75
N LYS A 109 -3.58 -7.84 -12.60
CA LYS A 109 -3.70 -8.12 -14.04
C LYS A 109 -2.97 -7.07 -14.87
N LEU A 110 -1.72 -7.35 -15.23
CA LEU A 110 -0.93 -6.51 -16.14
C LEU A 110 -0.96 -7.09 -17.56
N ASP A 111 -0.69 -6.23 -18.56
CA ASP A 111 -0.66 -6.56 -19.99
C ASP A 111 0.36 -7.65 -20.38
N ASN A 112 1.45 -7.78 -19.63
CA ASN A 112 2.44 -8.85 -19.79
C ASN A 112 3.13 -9.14 -18.44
N GLN A 113 3.94 -10.21 -18.40
CA GLN A 113 4.66 -10.65 -17.19
C GLN A 113 6.08 -10.08 -17.08
N ASN A 114 6.45 -9.11 -17.92
CA ASN A 114 7.79 -8.53 -17.87
C ASN A 114 7.96 -7.64 -16.64
N SER A 115 9.16 -7.68 -16.09
CA SER A 115 9.60 -6.73 -15.06
C SER A 115 9.44 -5.29 -15.56
N ARG A 116 8.92 -4.40 -14.71
CA ARG A 116 8.74 -2.98 -15.03
C ARG A 116 8.97 -2.10 -13.81
N PRO A 117 9.37 -0.83 -13.99
CA PRO A 117 9.46 0.11 -12.90
C PRO A 117 8.06 0.45 -12.36
N VAL A 118 7.97 0.60 -11.05
CA VAL A 118 6.85 1.19 -10.32
C VAL A 118 7.39 2.26 -9.39
N GLU A 119 6.67 3.36 -9.29
CA GLU A 119 7.11 4.55 -8.55
C GLU A 119 6.21 4.76 -7.35
N VAL A 120 6.75 5.38 -6.30
CA VAL A 120 5.92 5.91 -5.23
C VAL A 120 5.40 7.27 -5.66
N LEU A 121 4.09 7.47 -5.58
CA LEU A 121 3.41 8.69 -6.01
C LEU A 121 4.03 9.91 -5.33
N ASN A 122 4.31 10.96 -6.11
CA ASN A 122 4.95 12.20 -5.65
C ASN A 122 6.35 12.04 -5.00
N GLU A 123 6.96 10.88 -5.13
CA GLU A 123 8.30 10.60 -4.64
C GLU A 123 9.26 10.36 -5.80
N SER A 124 10.54 10.69 -5.63
CA SER A 124 11.55 10.52 -6.69
C SER A 124 12.19 9.13 -6.71
N TRP A 125 11.52 8.15 -6.11
CA TRP A 125 12.05 6.80 -5.97
C TRP A 125 10.99 5.74 -6.27
N GLY A 126 11.50 4.58 -6.66
CA GLY A 126 10.69 3.45 -7.07
C GLY A 126 11.47 2.15 -7.00
N LYS A 127 10.82 1.07 -7.41
CA LYS A 127 11.37 -0.28 -7.48
C LYS A 127 10.86 -0.96 -8.73
N ASN A 128 11.47 -2.08 -9.08
CA ASN A 128 10.88 -2.94 -10.09
C ASN A 128 9.85 -3.85 -9.47
N ILE A 129 8.76 -4.07 -10.21
CA ILE A 129 7.81 -5.15 -9.95
C ILE A 129 8.11 -6.31 -10.90
N THR A 130 8.23 -7.52 -10.36
CA THR A 130 8.55 -8.74 -11.11
C THR A 130 7.47 -9.80 -10.93
N TYR A 131 7.10 -10.51 -12.00
CA TYR A 131 6.19 -11.63 -11.88
C TYR A 131 6.94 -12.89 -11.43
N SER A 132 6.39 -13.59 -10.44
CA SER A 132 6.86 -14.89 -9.96
C SER A 132 5.97 -15.99 -10.53
N PRO A 133 6.42 -16.76 -11.54
CA PRO A 133 5.64 -17.86 -12.10
C PRO A 133 5.36 -18.97 -11.08
N GLU A 134 6.25 -19.13 -10.10
CA GLU A 134 6.15 -20.17 -9.06
C GLU A 134 4.99 -19.89 -8.10
N SER A 135 4.83 -18.64 -7.66
CA SER A 135 3.77 -18.25 -6.73
C SER A 135 2.53 -17.65 -7.40
N GLY A 136 2.62 -17.27 -8.68
CA GLY A 136 1.55 -16.53 -9.37
C GLY A 136 1.36 -15.11 -8.83
N GLU A 137 2.39 -14.53 -8.21
CA GLU A 137 2.36 -13.23 -7.55
C GLU A 137 3.26 -12.23 -8.29
N TRP A 138 2.88 -10.96 -8.27
CA TRP A 138 3.78 -9.86 -8.61
C TRP A 138 4.53 -9.39 -7.37
N ILE A 139 5.82 -9.15 -7.46
CA ILE A 139 6.68 -8.84 -6.33
C ILE A 139 7.31 -7.47 -6.53
N ILE A 140 7.02 -6.51 -5.65
CA ILE A 140 7.77 -5.25 -5.58
C ILE A 140 9.02 -5.51 -4.73
N ALA A 141 10.18 -5.18 -5.29
CA ALA A 141 11.47 -5.45 -4.67
C ALA A 141 11.58 -4.86 -3.24
N PRO A 142 12.40 -5.46 -2.36
CA PRO A 142 12.57 -5.00 -0.98
C PRO A 142 12.89 -3.50 -0.87
N HIS A 143 12.26 -2.86 0.12
CA HIS A 143 12.48 -1.46 0.47
C HIS A 143 12.36 -1.24 1.98
N THR A 144 12.99 -0.17 2.43
CA THR A 144 12.87 0.28 3.82
C THR A 144 11.56 1.03 4.01
N MET A 145 10.90 0.80 5.14
CA MET A 145 9.86 1.65 5.69
C MET A 145 10.25 2.08 7.10
N CYS A 146 9.97 3.33 7.42
CA CYS A 146 10.10 3.91 8.75
C CYS A 146 8.71 4.23 9.32
N PHE A 147 8.63 4.34 10.63
CA PHE A 147 7.41 4.68 11.34
C PHE A 147 6.81 5.98 10.81
N GLY A 148 5.54 5.90 10.42
CA GLY A 148 4.79 6.99 9.81
C GLY A 148 4.97 7.13 8.30
N ASP A 149 5.78 6.29 7.66
CA ASP A 149 5.89 6.26 6.19
C ASP A 149 4.58 5.75 5.59
N ILE A 150 4.12 6.47 4.57
CA ILE A 150 2.99 6.08 3.72
C ILE A 150 3.48 6.08 2.28
N ASN A 151 3.61 4.89 1.69
CA ASN A 151 4.03 4.69 0.31
C ASN A 151 2.80 4.36 -0.55
N VAL A 152 2.50 5.22 -1.53
CA VAL A 152 1.49 4.96 -2.55
C VAL A 152 2.18 4.51 -3.83
N TRP A 153 2.30 3.21 -4.05
CA TRP A 153 2.87 2.66 -5.27
C TRP A 153 1.92 2.84 -6.45
N VAL A 154 2.41 3.41 -7.55
CA VAL A 154 1.71 3.53 -8.82
C VAL A 154 2.18 2.44 -9.76
N ILE A 155 1.24 1.61 -10.23
CA ILE A 155 1.52 0.46 -11.07
C ILE A 155 0.74 0.61 -12.39
N PRO A 156 1.40 1.01 -13.49
CA PRO A 156 0.75 1.14 -14.79
C PRO A 156 0.22 -0.20 -15.30
N LYS A 157 -1.03 -0.24 -15.75
CA LYS A 157 -1.65 -1.45 -16.33
C LYS A 157 -0.99 -1.87 -17.64
N LYS A 158 -0.48 -0.88 -18.38
CA LYS A 158 0.21 -1.05 -19.65
C LYS A 158 1.67 -0.68 -19.48
N THR A 159 2.53 -1.40 -20.19
CA THR A 159 3.95 -1.05 -20.26
C THR A 159 4.09 0.28 -21.04
N PRO A 160 4.96 1.22 -20.61
CA PRO A 160 5.24 2.42 -21.38
C PRO A 160 5.76 2.14 -22.80
#